data_AF-A0A962EU51-F1
#
_entry.id   AF-A0A962EU51-F1
#
_cell.length_a   1.000
_cell.length_b   1.000
_cell.length_c   1.000
_cell.angle_alpha   90.00
_cell.angle_beta   90.00
_cell.angle_gamma   90.00
#
_symmetry.space_group_name_H-M   'P 1'
#
loop_
_entity.id
_entity.type
_entity.pdbx_description
1 polymer ?
#
loop_
_entity_poly.entity_id
_entity_poly.type
_entity_poly.pdbx_seq_one_letter_code
_entity_poly.pdbx_strand_id
1 'polypeptide(L)'
;MADAGSVPEHVSVSGSANRSTSRDAARTTPPPVTDAADVQAAGVPAPALPRWRFSRDPQNFEAAASALPSAATSPAQPVVTPQAAQPPSSTSGSAPNEDTAAVVAPPPSPAKPPAKPADETNSNDARSGNRGPSPTAQEKANDVVDAPAEAKAAAIAEPPTPLPKPEPPEAKPPIAAKLLFGAAKSPAPLAARAIGFYSKGCLAGARALPVDGPAWQAMRLSRNRNWGHPKLIAMIEALSLKVQKEVGWPGLLVGDMSQPRGGPMLTGHSSHQVGLDADIWFTPMPGRRLSKTERENLSAKSMIDGPTKVDPTAFTDGHVKAVKLAASFPEVERILVHPAIKKAMCEAAGKDRAWLSKVRPYFGHHYHFHVRLGCPKGSSGCRSQNPPGHEDGCDKELDYWFKRLTRPPPPKPPVAAKPKKPKPPLSLADLPGECRAVIEAGGAKSTEIEEAELIRSSAERAKKIIDISGRPRSEVMARKRSQ
;
A
#
# COMPACT_ATOMS: atom_id res chain seq x y z
N MET A 1 46.74 -23.06 -65.85
CA MET A 1 48.15 -22.62 -65.81
C MET A 1 48.72 -23.02 -64.45
N ALA A 2 50.04 -23.13 -64.35
CA ALA A 2 50.77 -23.48 -63.12
C ALA A 2 50.76 -22.32 -62.09
N ASP A 3 51.27 -22.43 -60.86
CA ASP A 3 51.92 -23.56 -60.16
C ASP A 3 51.71 -23.45 -58.63
N ALA A 4 52.31 -24.35 -57.84
CA ALA A 4 52.41 -24.29 -56.37
C ALA A 4 53.62 -23.46 -55.87
N GLY A 5 53.69 -23.17 -54.55
CA GLY A 5 54.97 -22.77 -53.94
C GLY A 5 54.95 -21.94 -52.64
N SER A 6 55.11 -22.65 -51.50
CA SER A 6 55.97 -22.32 -50.34
C SER A 6 55.88 -21.02 -49.51
N VAL A 7 56.14 -21.21 -48.21
CA VAL A 7 56.46 -20.22 -47.15
C VAL A 7 57.98 -20.31 -46.88
N PRO A 8 58.68 -19.23 -46.46
CA PRO A 8 59.22 -19.21 -45.08
C PRO A 8 59.30 -17.79 -44.44
N GLU A 9 59.86 -17.74 -43.23
CA GLU A 9 59.91 -16.57 -42.33
C GLU A 9 61.19 -15.70 -42.42
N HIS A 10 61.20 -14.61 -41.62
CA HIS A 10 62.24 -14.23 -40.62
C HIS A 10 62.92 -12.83 -40.75
N VAL A 11 62.97 -12.11 -39.60
CA VAL A 11 64.11 -11.36 -39.01
C VAL A 11 64.66 -10.11 -39.75
N SER A 12 65.12 -9.00 -39.14
CA SER A 12 64.99 -8.30 -37.83
C SER A 12 65.82 -6.99 -37.91
N VAL A 13 65.93 -6.20 -36.81
CA VAL A 13 66.95 -5.12 -36.58
C VAL A 13 66.68 -3.81 -37.37
N SER A 14 66.90 -2.56 -36.92
CA SER A 14 67.36 -1.91 -35.65
C SER A 14 66.59 -0.57 -35.48
N GLY A 15 66.63 0.19 -34.36
CA GLY A 15 67.25 0.00 -33.03
C GLY A 15 67.86 1.30 -32.47
N SER A 16 68.00 1.40 -31.13
CA SER A 16 68.74 2.47 -30.38
C SER A 16 68.19 3.91 -30.45
N ALA A 17 68.34 4.82 -29.46
CA ALA A 17 68.85 4.79 -28.07
C ALA A 17 68.12 5.94 -27.29
N ASN A 18 68.27 6.21 -25.97
CA ASN A 18 69.49 6.18 -25.15
C ASN A 18 69.19 6.23 -23.62
N ARG A 19 70.04 5.53 -22.84
CA ARG A 19 70.55 5.73 -21.45
C ARG A 19 69.71 6.53 -20.43
N SER A 20 69.43 6.07 -19.20
CA SER A 20 70.30 5.49 -18.14
C SER A 20 71.31 6.50 -17.54
N THR A 21 71.82 6.38 -16.31
CA THR A 21 71.89 5.27 -15.32
C THR A 21 71.02 5.57 -14.07
N SER A 22 71.20 5.20 -12.79
CA SER A 22 72.22 4.50 -11.95
C SER A 22 71.56 4.16 -10.59
N ARG A 23 71.87 3.11 -9.80
CA ARG A 23 72.67 1.87 -9.96
C ARG A 23 72.32 0.87 -8.81
N ASP A 24 72.49 -0.43 -9.08
CA ASP A 24 73.19 -1.49 -8.31
C ASP A 24 73.12 -1.53 -6.76
N ALA A 25 73.07 -2.67 -6.03
CA ALA A 25 72.82 -4.11 -6.29
C ALA A 25 72.60 -4.79 -4.88
N ALA A 26 72.63 -6.10 -4.58
CA ALA A 26 72.87 -7.37 -5.28
C ALA A 26 72.12 -8.52 -4.52
N ARG A 27 71.45 -9.48 -5.17
CA ARG A 27 71.94 -10.82 -5.61
C ARG A 27 72.44 -11.79 -4.50
N THR A 28 71.64 -12.82 -4.18
CA THR A 28 72.09 -14.16 -3.71
C THR A 28 70.97 -15.21 -3.84
N THR A 29 71.25 -16.49 -3.59
CA THR A 29 70.44 -17.68 -3.97
C THR A 29 69.97 -18.55 -2.78
N PRO A 30 68.88 -19.35 -2.93
CA PRO A 30 68.47 -20.43 -2.00
C PRO A 30 69.24 -21.75 -2.29
N PRO A 31 68.98 -22.93 -1.64
CA PRO A 31 68.04 -23.31 -0.55
C PRO A 31 68.81 -23.79 0.72
N PRO A 32 68.37 -24.74 1.62
CA PRO A 32 67.89 -26.12 1.39
C PRO A 32 66.69 -26.58 2.27
N VAL A 33 66.48 -27.90 2.42
CA VAL A 33 65.35 -28.58 3.13
C VAL A 33 65.90 -29.51 4.25
N THR A 34 65.17 -29.67 5.37
CA THR A 34 65.36 -30.74 6.39
C THR A 34 64.04 -31.11 7.09
N ASP A 35 63.99 -32.22 7.83
CA ASP A 35 62.78 -32.98 8.21
C ASP A 35 62.25 -32.85 9.66
N ALA A 36 60.95 -33.13 9.78
CA ALA A 36 60.18 -33.82 10.83
C ALA A 36 60.44 -33.66 12.35
N ALA A 37 59.34 -33.35 13.09
CA ALA A 37 59.03 -33.90 14.43
C ALA A 37 57.51 -33.84 14.72
N ASP A 38 56.98 -34.80 15.49
CA ASP A 38 55.56 -34.97 15.81
C ASP A 38 55.03 -34.08 16.96
N VAL A 39 53.80 -33.58 16.83
CA VAL A 39 52.82 -33.46 17.95
C VAL A 39 51.40 -33.69 17.41
N GLN A 40 50.65 -34.61 18.02
CA GLN A 40 49.25 -34.88 17.66
C GLN A 40 48.26 -33.98 18.42
N ALA A 41 47.26 -33.45 17.72
CA ALA A 41 46.04 -32.89 18.32
C ALA A 41 44.84 -33.15 17.39
N ALA A 42 43.70 -33.58 17.95
CA ALA A 42 42.60 -34.13 17.16
C ALA A 42 41.73 -33.06 16.47
N GLY A 43 41.51 -33.21 15.16
CA GLY A 43 40.52 -32.45 14.40
C GLY A 43 39.12 -33.06 14.51
N VAL A 44 38.12 -32.24 14.87
CA VAL A 44 36.71 -32.66 14.92
C VAL A 44 36.09 -32.56 13.52
N PRO A 45 35.51 -33.64 12.94
CA PRO A 45 34.87 -33.59 11.64
C PRO A 45 33.51 -32.87 11.71
N ALA A 46 33.23 -32.03 10.72
CA ALA A 46 31.93 -31.35 10.60
C ALA A 46 30.81 -32.33 10.18
N PRO A 47 29.58 -32.21 10.72
CA PRO A 47 28.49 -33.12 10.40
C PRO A 47 28.00 -32.95 8.95
N ALA A 48 27.90 -34.07 8.22
CA ALA A 48 27.40 -34.08 6.85
C ALA A 48 25.89 -33.85 6.77
N LEU A 49 25.44 -33.04 5.80
CA LEU A 49 24.02 -32.77 5.57
C LEU A 49 23.30 -34.00 4.98
N PRO A 50 22.08 -34.33 5.44
CA PRO A 50 21.34 -35.50 4.95
C PRO A 50 20.90 -35.31 3.49
N ARG A 51 21.36 -36.21 2.61
CA ARG A 51 20.91 -36.32 1.22
C ARG A 51 19.51 -36.95 1.15
N TRP A 52 18.48 -36.13 0.98
CA TRP A 52 17.13 -36.60 0.69
C TRP A 52 17.07 -37.29 -0.68
N ARG A 53 16.99 -38.63 -0.69
CA ARG A 53 16.59 -39.40 -1.88
C ARG A 53 15.07 -39.55 -1.87
N PHE A 54 14.41 -39.15 -2.96
CA PHE A 54 13.03 -39.54 -3.20
C PHE A 54 12.98 -41.03 -3.55
N SER A 55 12.39 -41.85 -2.68
CA SER A 55 11.86 -43.15 -3.11
C SER A 55 10.49 -42.95 -3.77
N ARG A 56 10.17 -43.76 -4.78
CA ARG A 56 8.84 -43.86 -5.38
C ARG A 56 8.39 -45.30 -5.27
N ASP A 57 7.64 -45.61 -4.21
CA ASP A 57 6.97 -46.91 -4.09
C ASP A 57 5.63 -46.73 -3.36
N PRO A 58 4.47 -47.01 -4.00
CA PRO A 58 3.15 -46.68 -3.46
C PRO A 58 2.48 -47.88 -2.77
N GLN A 59 3.17 -48.52 -1.80
CA GLN A 59 2.62 -49.65 -1.02
C GLN A 59 3.04 -49.58 0.46
N ASN A 60 2.17 -49.01 1.29
CA ASN A 60 1.92 -49.33 2.71
C ASN A 60 0.98 -48.28 3.30
N PHE A 61 -0.29 -48.63 3.51
CA PHE A 61 -1.28 -47.73 4.11
C PHE A 61 -2.29 -48.47 5.01
N GLU A 62 -1.77 -49.29 5.92
CA GLU A 62 -2.55 -49.87 7.02
C GLU A 62 -1.67 -50.07 8.26
N ALA A 63 -2.29 -50.43 9.40
CA ALA A 63 -1.65 -50.68 10.71
C ALA A 63 -0.92 -49.50 11.39
N ALA A 64 -1.69 -48.54 11.94
CA ALA A 64 -1.21 -47.63 13.01
C ALA A 64 -2.32 -47.14 13.96
N ALA A 65 -3.38 -47.93 14.19
CA ALA A 65 -4.54 -47.55 15.01
C ALA A 65 -4.59 -48.31 16.35
N SER A 66 -3.72 -47.95 17.32
CA SER A 66 -3.90 -48.18 18.77
C SER A 66 -2.71 -47.69 19.60
N ALA A 67 -2.87 -46.58 20.34
CA ALA A 67 -2.12 -46.25 21.58
C ALA A 67 -2.60 -44.91 22.17
N LEU A 68 -3.41 -44.94 23.23
CA LEU A 68 -3.75 -43.77 24.05
C LEU A 68 -3.39 -44.03 25.52
N PRO A 69 -2.60 -43.17 26.17
CA PRO A 69 -2.56 -43.05 27.63
C PRO A 69 -3.73 -42.19 28.13
N SER A 70 -4.33 -42.56 29.27
CA SER A 70 -5.45 -41.83 29.87
C SER A 70 -5.02 -40.65 30.74
N ALA A 71 -6.00 -39.79 31.06
CA ALA A 71 -5.84 -38.51 31.74
C ALA A 71 -5.25 -38.56 33.16
N ALA A 72 -4.63 -37.44 33.55
CA ALA A 72 -4.44 -37.05 34.95
C ALA A 72 -5.31 -35.81 35.24
N THR A 73 -5.98 -35.76 36.39
CA THR A 73 -6.98 -34.74 36.73
C THR A 73 -6.46 -33.78 37.80
N SER A 74 -6.77 -32.48 37.67
CA SER A 74 -6.66 -31.48 38.75
C SER A 74 -7.61 -30.29 38.51
N PRO A 75 -8.00 -29.56 39.57
CA PRO A 75 -9.37 -29.06 39.66
C PRO A 75 -9.63 -27.68 39.06
N ALA A 76 -10.88 -27.45 38.67
CA ALA A 76 -11.39 -26.15 38.23
C ALA A 76 -11.62 -25.19 39.41
N GLN A 77 -11.50 -23.88 39.14
CA GLN A 77 -11.99 -22.82 40.03
C GLN A 77 -13.32 -22.24 39.50
N PRO A 78 -14.20 -21.73 40.38
CA PRO A 78 -15.57 -21.38 40.01
C PRO A 78 -15.64 -20.10 39.16
N VAL A 79 -16.31 -20.20 38.01
CA VAL A 79 -16.68 -19.03 37.18
C VAL A 79 -18.09 -18.58 37.55
N VAL A 80 -18.19 -17.43 38.20
CA VAL A 80 -19.49 -16.78 38.47
C VAL A 80 -20.10 -16.31 37.14
N THR A 81 -21.31 -16.79 36.83
CA THR A 81 -22.08 -16.36 35.66
C THR A 81 -23.26 -15.49 36.09
N PRO A 82 -23.49 -14.32 35.47
CA PRO A 82 -24.65 -13.48 35.76
C PRO A 82 -25.93 -14.08 35.18
N GLN A 83 -27.02 -13.93 35.91
CA GLN A 83 -28.31 -14.55 35.65
C GLN A 83 -29.05 -13.85 34.48
N ALA A 84 -29.49 -14.61 33.48
CA ALA A 84 -30.32 -14.11 32.38
C ALA A 84 -31.81 -14.38 32.65
N ALA A 85 -32.67 -13.39 32.41
CA ALA A 85 -34.11 -13.49 32.67
C ALA A 85 -34.85 -14.29 31.58
N GLN A 86 -35.85 -15.07 31.98
CA GLN A 86 -36.76 -15.78 31.07
C GLN A 86 -37.97 -14.89 30.69
N PRO A 87 -38.40 -14.89 29.41
CA PRO A 87 -39.78 -14.54 29.05
C PRO A 87 -40.71 -15.75 29.27
N PRO A 88 -42.02 -15.53 29.51
CA PRO A 88 -42.97 -16.60 29.79
C PRO A 88 -43.36 -17.43 28.55
N SER A 89 -43.86 -18.64 28.80
CA SER A 89 -44.29 -19.62 27.80
C SER A 89 -45.70 -19.39 27.26
N SER A 90 -45.93 -19.88 26.05
CA SER A 90 -47.26 -20.27 25.54
C SER A 90 -47.12 -21.59 24.77
N THR A 91 -48.22 -22.33 24.61
CA THR A 91 -48.19 -23.78 24.30
C THR A 91 -49.09 -24.17 23.12
N SER A 92 -48.90 -25.42 22.65
CA SER A 92 -49.70 -26.18 21.67
C SER A 92 -49.50 -25.87 20.17
N GLY A 93 -49.75 -26.87 19.32
CA GLY A 93 -49.66 -26.78 17.84
C GLY A 93 -48.88 -27.94 17.20
N SER A 94 -49.55 -29.07 16.93
CA SER A 94 -48.94 -30.30 16.39
C SER A 94 -48.38 -30.18 14.96
N ALA A 95 -47.36 -30.99 14.66
CA ALA A 95 -46.99 -31.34 13.27
C ALA A 95 -47.94 -32.43 12.70
N PRO A 96 -47.90 -32.69 11.38
CA PRO A 96 -47.07 -33.81 10.92
C PRO A 96 -46.16 -33.46 9.72
N ASN A 97 -45.32 -34.43 9.33
CA ASN A 97 -44.41 -34.36 8.19
C ASN A 97 -45.11 -34.59 6.85
N GLU A 98 -44.52 -34.11 5.76
CA GLU A 98 -44.53 -34.85 4.49
C GLU A 98 -43.26 -34.56 3.66
N ASP A 99 -42.68 -35.60 3.05
CA ASP A 99 -41.51 -35.50 2.17
C ASP A 99 -41.94 -35.22 0.73
N THR A 100 -41.28 -34.29 0.03
CA THR A 100 -41.17 -34.33 -1.44
C THR A 100 -39.86 -33.69 -1.91
N ALA A 101 -39.06 -34.47 -2.65
CA ALA A 101 -37.91 -33.95 -3.37
C ALA A 101 -38.30 -33.53 -4.79
N ALA A 102 -37.88 -32.34 -5.21
CA ALA A 102 -38.02 -31.85 -6.59
C ALA A 102 -36.64 -31.44 -7.15
N VAL A 103 -36.37 -31.83 -8.39
CA VAL A 103 -35.11 -31.62 -9.12
C VAL A 103 -35.42 -30.86 -10.44
N VAL A 104 -34.40 -30.34 -11.13
CA VAL A 104 -34.47 -29.64 -12.46
C VAL A 104 -34.89 -28.14 -12.31
N ALA A 105 -34.24 -27.13 -12.91
CA ALA A 105 -33.07 -27.04 -13.82
C ALA A 105 -32.26 -25.71 -13.63
N PRO A 106 -31.01 -25.64 -14.17
CA PRO A 106 -30.20 -24.41 -14.25
C PRO A 106 -30.63 -23.42 -15.38
N PRO A 107 -30.09 -22.18 -15.44
CA PRO A 107 -30.77 -21.02 -16.05
C PRO A 107 -30.37 -20.66 -17.50
N PRO A 108 -31.15 -19.80 -18.19
CA PRO A 108 -30.80 -19.20 -19.48
C PRO A 108 -29.69 -18.13 -19.36
N SER A 109 -28.88 -18.01 -20.42
CA SER A 109 -27.77 -17.06 -20.53
C SER A 109 -28.19 -15.66 -21.08
N PRO A 110 -27.43 -14.59 -20.80
CA PRO A 110 -27.82 -13.21 -21.12
C PRO A 110 -27.69 -12.85 -22.61
N ALA A 111 -28.53 -11.90 -23.05
CA ALA A 111 -28.52 -11.36 -24.41
C ALA A 111 -27.29 -10.46 -24.71
N LYS A 112 -26.94 -10.40 -25.99
CA LYS A 112 -25.76 -9.70 -26.54
C LYS A 112 -26.05 -8.20 -26.79
N PRO A 113 -25.16 -7.26 -26.40
CA PRO A 113 -25.34 -5.84 -26.69
C PRO A 113 -25.03 -5.49 -28.16
N PRO A 114 -25.68 -4.46 -28.74
CA PRO A 114 -25.35 -3.93 -30.07
C PRO A 114 -24.02 -3.13 -30.07
N ALA A 115 -23.49 -2.89 -31.28
CA ALA A 115 -22.14 -2.37 -31.49
C ALA A 115 -22.01 -0.83 -31.42
N LYS A 116 -20.76 -0.36 -31.29
CA LYS A 116 -20.39 1.04 -31.51
C LYS A 116 -20.20 1.35 -33.01
N PRO A 117 -20.42 2.59 -33.45
CA PRO A 117 -19.69 3.19 -34.58
C PRO A 117 -18.24 3.53 -34.21
N ALA A 118 -17.37 3.65 -35.22
CA ALA A 118 -16.05 4.29 -35.14
C ALA A 118 -16.23 5.84 -35.09
N ASP A 119 -15.44 6.61 -34.36
CA ASP A 119 -14.06 7.05 -34.66
C ASP A 119 -14.00 8.06 -35.83
N GLU A 120 -13.75 9.33 -35.50
CA GLU A 120 -13.25 10.33 -36.45
C GLU A 120 -12.50 11.45 -35.69
N THR A 121 -11.50 12.06 -36.33
CA THR A 121 -10.43 12.80 -35.65
C THR A 121 -10.40 14.30 -35.93
N ASN A 122 -9.86 15.08 -34.99
CA ASN A 122 -9.17 16.38 -35.13
C ASN A 122 -9.55 17.31 -36.31
N SER A 123 -9.86 18.57 -35.99
CA SER A 123 -8.91 19.70 -36.21
C SER A 123 -9.38 21.02 -35.59
N ASN A 124 -8.43 21.93 -35.36
CA ASN A 124 -8.69 23.38 -35.24
C ASN A 124 -8.94 23.94 -36.66
N ASP A 125 -9.47 25.14 -36.92
CA ASP A 125 -8.92 26.43 -36.49
C ASP A 125 -9.92 27.60 -36.74
N ALA A 126 -9.48 28.84 -36.59
CA ALA A 126 -10.32 30.05 -36.53
C ALA A 126 -10.70 30.68 -37.90
N ARG A 127 -11.75 31.53 -37.91
CA ARG A 127 -11.63 33.02 -37.96
C ARG A 127 -12.79 33.75 -38.70
N SER A 128 -13.15 34.95 -38.20
CA SER A 128 -13.91 36.04 -38.87
C SER A 128 -15.43 35.87 -39.01
N GLY A 129 -16.16 36.99 -39.24
CA GLY A 129 -17.64 37.04 -39.32
C GLY A 129 -18.21 38.44 -39.58
N ASN A 130 -18.43 39.22 -38.51
CA ASN A 130 -18.82 40.65 -38.48
C ASN A 130 -20.31 41.02 -38.83
N ARG A 131 -20.74 42.18 -38.30
CA ARG A 131 -21.96 43.00 -38.56
C ARG A 131 -23.30 42.57 -37.93
N GLY A 132 -23.95 43.54 -37.26
CA GLY A 132 -25.41 43.63 -37.05
C GLY A 132 -26.10 44.38 -38.22
N PRO A 133 -27.30 45.00 -38.06
CA PRO A 133 -27.66 45.86 -36.90
C PRO A 133 -29.13 45.70 -36.38
N SER A 134 -29.52 46.56 -35.42
CA SER A 134 -30.92 46.81 -34.98
C SER A 134 -31.42 48.19 -35.44
N PRO A 135 -32.75 48.40 -35.45
CA PRO A 135 -33.39 49.52 -34.72
C PRO A 135 -34.66 49.02 -33.94
N THR A 136 -35.54 49.81 -33.27
CA THR A 136 -35.91 51.25 -33.33
C THR A 136 -36.64 51.75 -32.04
N ALA A 137 -36.66 53.09 -31.80
CA ALA A 137 -37.65 53.93 -31.04
C ALA A 137 -37.88 53.68 -29.51
N GLN A 138 -37.88 54.65 -28.55
CA GLN A 138 -38.54 55.99 -28.37
C GLN A 138 -39.98 55.90 -27.78
N GLU A 139 -40.52 56.82 -26.95
CA GLU A 139 -40.35 58.30 -26.82
C GLU A 139 -40.89 58.91 -25.47
N LYS A 140 -40.78 60.26 -25.29
CA LYS A 140 -41.43 61.24 -24.35
C LYS A 140 -40.70 61.61 -23.03
N ALA A 141 -40.47 62.87 -22.59
CA ALA A 141 -41.13 64.23 -22.69
C ALA A 141 -42.18 64.50 -21.57
N ASN A 142 -42.31 65.64 -20.86
CA ASN A 142 -41.71 67.01 -20.82
C ASN A 142 -42.02 67.66 -19.40
N ASP A 143 -41.81 68.92 -18.93
CA ASP A 143 -41.30 70.28 -19.32
C ASP A 143 -40.91 71.07 -18.01
N VAL A 144 -39.87 71.93 -17.90
CA VAL A 144 -39.74 73.43 -18.11
C VAL A 144 -40.45 74.40 -17.11
N VAL A 145 -39.66 75.27 -16.42
CA VAL A 145 -39.97 76.66 -15.93
C VAL A 145 -38.68 77.38 -15.41
N ASP A 146 -38.70 78.72 -15.26
CA ASP A 146 -37.54 79.64 -15.18
C ASP A 146 -37.61 80.67 -14.01
N ALA A 147 -36.53 81.34 -13.54
CA ALA A 147 -35.08 81.08 -13.70
C ALA A 147 -34.15 81.59 -12.54
N PRO A 148 -33.75 82.90 -12.38
CA PRO A 148 -32.36 83.17 -11.96
C PRO A 148 -32.14 84.04 -10.69
N ALA A 149 -31.12 83.71 -9.89
CA ALA A 149 -30.50 84.62 -8.91
C ALA A 149 -29.01 84.28 -8.62
N GLU A 150 -28.18 85.33 -8.62
CA GLU A 150 -26.85 85.54 -8.00
C GLU A 150 -25.84 84.38 -7.80
N ALA A 151 -24.65 84.56 -8.38
CA ALA A 151 -23.51 83.68 -8.16
C ALA A 151 -22.79 83.96 -6.82
N LYS A 152 -22.50 82.89 -6.05
CA LYS A 152 -21.43 82.87 -5.04
C LYS A 152 -20.52 81.67 -5.30
N ALA A 153 -19.22 81.94 -5.39
CA ALA A 153 -18.22 80.90 -5.61
C ALA A 153 -18.03 80.06 -4.32
N ALA A 154 -18.64 78.88 -4.28
CA ALA A 154 -18.31 77.84 -3.32
C ALA A 154 -17.34 76.86 -3.98
N ALA A 155 -16.26 76.48 -3.27
CA ALA A 155 -15.30 75.51 -3.78
C ALA A 155 -15.96 74.14 -3.91
N ILE A 156 -15.90 73.55 -5.11
CA ILE A 156 -16.39 72.19 -5.37
C ILE A 156 -15.42 71.21 -4.70
N ALA A 157 -15.79 70.70 -3.53
CA ALA A 157 -15.08 69.58 -2.92
C ALA A 157 -15.24 68.33 -3.80
N GLU A 158 -14.17 67.56 -3.98
CA GLU A 158 -14.26 66.26 -4.67
C GLU A 158 -15.26 65.35 -3.94
N PRO A 159 -16.08 64.57 -4.68
CA PRO A 159 -16.96 63.60 -4.04
C PRO A 159 -16.13 62.58 -3.25
N PRO A 160 -16.50 62.26 -2.00
CA PRO A 160 -15.71 61.35 -1.18
C PRO A 160 -15.57 59.99 -1.87
N THR A 161 -14.33 59.50 -1.98
CA THR A 161 -14.04 58.20 -2.56
C THR A 161 -14.86 57.12 -1.85
N PRO A 162 -15.58 56.25 -2.58
CA PRO A 162 -16.38 55.19 -1.96
C PRO A 162 -15.49 54.33 -1.05
N LEU A 163 -15.85 54.23 0.22
CA LEU A 163 -15.16 53.36 1.17
C LEU A 163 -15.06 51.96 0.58
N PRO A 164 -13.90 51.28 0.67
CA PRO A 164 -13.76 49.93 0.15
C PRO A 164 -14.80 49.05 0.82
N LYS A 165 -15.58 48.31 0.01
CA LYS A 165 -16.52 47.32 0.54
C LYS A 165 -15.75 46.41 1.50
N PRO A 166 -16.27 46.13 2.71
CA PRO A 166 -15.61 45.20 3.61
C PRO A 166 -15.40 43.88 2.88
N GLU A 167 -14.16 43.40 2.85
CA GLU A 167 -13.85 42.11 2.23
C GLU A 167 -14.70 41.03 2.92
N PRO A 168 -15.31 40.09 2.17
CA PRO A 168 -16.05 38.99 2.77
C PRO A 168 -15.15 38.29 3.80
N PRO A 169 -15.61 38.08 5.05
CA PRO A 169 -14.75 37.57 6.11
C PRO A 169 -14.10 36.26 5.68
N GLU A 170 -12.76 36.19 5.75
CA GLU A 170 -12.00 35.05 5.24
C GLU A 170 -12.56 33.74 5.79
N ALA A 171 -13.21 32.95 4.93
CA ALA A 171 -13.85 31.72 5.33
C ALA A 171 -12.80 30.77 5.92
N LYS A 172 -12.96 30.39 7.20
CA LYS A 172 -12.03 29.52 7.93
C LYS A 172 -11.61 28.34 7.02
N PRO A 173 -10.31 28.14 6.75
CA PRO A 173 -9.88 27.15 5.76
C PRO A 173 -10.39 25.76 6.15
N PRO A 174 -10.98 24.99 5.22
CA PRO A 174 -11.75 23.81 5.56
C PRO A 174 -10.88 22.75 6.23
N ILE A 175 -11.40 22.19 7.32
CA ILE A 175 -10.65 21.26 8.18
C ILE A 175 -10.32 19.99 7.40
N ALA A 176 -9.04 19.64 7.41
CA ALA A 176 -8.50 18.52 6.65
C ALA A 176 -9.09 17.20 7.16
N ALA A 177 -9.74 16.44 6.28
CA ALA A 177 -10.46 15.20 6.64
C ALA A 177 -9.57 14.20 7.40
N LYS A 178 -8.26 14.17 7.14
CA LYS A 178 -7.29 13.33 7.88
C LYS A 178 -7.27 13.58 9.39
N LEU A 179 -7.64 14.78 9.85
CA LEU A 179 -7.68 15.15 11.26
C LEU A 179 -8.94 14.57 11.93
N LEU A 180 -10.07 14.57 11.21
CA LEU A 180 -11.33 13.93 11.64
C LEU A 180 -11.18 12.41 11.70
N PHE A 181 -10.80 11.79 10.58
CA PHE A 181 -10.65 10.32 10.47
C PHE A 181 -9.51 9.78 11.36
N GLY A 182 -8.41 10.54 11.49
CA GLY A 182 -7.28 10.20 12.35
C GLY A 182 -7.49 10.36 13.85
N ALA A 183 -8.69 10.80 14.26
CA ALA A 183 -9.06 10.97 15.67
C ALA A 183 -10.26 10.11 16.10
N ALA A 184 -11.01 9.55 15.14
CA ALA A 184 -12.02 8.54 15.44
C ALA A 184 -11.38 7.36 16.19
N LYS A 185 -11.81 7.14 17.44
CA LYS A 185 -11.28 6.07 18.32
C LYS A 185 -11.95 4.72 18.03
N SER A 186 -13.22 4.76 17.63
CA SER A 186 -14.12 3.62 17.43
C SER A 186 -14.75 3.63 16.02
N PRO A 187 -15.19 2.48 15.51
CA PRO A 187 -15.84 2.39 14.21
C PRO A 187 -17.17 3.14 14.18
N ALA A 188 -17.65 3.46 12.98
CA ALA A 188 -19.00 3.97 12.81
C ALA A 188 -20.00 2.83 13.10
N PRO A 189 -20.98 3.02 14.01
CA PRO A 189 -21.99 2.00 14.34
C PRO A 189 -23.03 1.88 13.21
N LEU A 190 -22.59 1.30 12.10
CA LEU A 190 -23.30 1.18 10.83
C LEU A 190 -23.01 -0.21 10.23
N ALA A 191 -23.82 -0.63 9.24
CA ALA A 191 -23.49 -1.80 8.43
C ALA A 191 -22.15 -1.63 7.70
N ALA A 192 -21.39 -2.73 7.59
CA ALA A 192 -20.06 -2.72 6.99
C ALA A 192 -20.10 -2.37 5.49
N ARG A 193 -19.45 -1.25 5.10
CA ARG A 193 -19.35 -0.81 3.69
C ARG A 193 -18.03 -0.12 3.43
N ALA A 194 -17.34 -0.54 2.37
CA ALA A 194 -16.28 0.24 1.73
C ALA A 194 -16.93 1.33 0.87
N ILE A 195 -16.52 2.60 1.01
CA ILE A 195 -17.17 3.75 0.37
C ILE A 195 -16.12 4.60 -0.34
N GLY A 196 -16.34 4.91 -1.62
CA GLY A 196 -15.40 5.66 -2.45
C GLY A 196 -14.27 4.81 -3.01
N PHE A 197 -13.14 5.46 -3.26
CA PHE A 197 -11.93 4.84 -3.82
C PHE A 197 -10.87 4.61 -2.75
N TYR A 198 -9.96 3.65 -2.95
CA TYR A 198 -8.93 3.23 -1.98
C TYR A 198 -8.13 4.40 -1.35
N SER A 199 -7.87 5.45 -2.11
CA SER A 199 -7.18 6.69 -1.68
C SER A 199 -8.06 7.95 -1.67
N LYS A 200 -9.38 7.80 -1.75
CA LYS A 200 -10.37 8.87 -1.66
C LYS A 200 -11.73 8.29 -1.24
N GLY A 201 -11.89 7.97 0.04
CA GLY A 201 -13.05 7.22 0.54
C GLY A 201 -13.12 7.14 2.07
N CYS A 202 -13.95 6.25 2.59
CA CYS A 202 -14.13 5.95 4.01
C CYS A 202 -14.64 4.51 4.24
N LEU A 203 -14.77 4.11 5.50
CA LEU A 203 -15.21 2.77 5.91
C LEU A 203 -16.31 2.87 6.99
N ALA A 204 -17.51 2.40 6.65
CA ALA A 204 -18.59 2.16 7.61
C ALA A 204 -18.45 0.77 8.23
N GLY A 205 -18.86 0.59 9.50
CA GLY A 205 -18.97 -0.73 10.14
C GLY A 205 -17.67 -1.55 10.18
N ALA A 206 -16.53 -0.89 10.39
CA ALA A 206 -15.23 -1.55 10.44
C ALA A 206 -15.15 -2.57 11.58
N ARG A 207 -14.50 -3.70 11.33
CA ARG A 207 -14.03 -4.64 12.37
C ARG A 207 -12.55 -4.40 12.63
N ALA A 208 -12.13 -4.58 13.88
CA ALA A 208 -10.73 -4.69 14.21
C ALA A 208 -10.25 -6.11 13.88
N LEU A 209 -9.03 -6.23 13.33
CA LEU A 209 -8.25 -7.46 13.42
C LEU A 209 -7.84 -7.63 14.90
N PRO A 210 -8.04 -8.81 15.51
CA PRO A 210 -7.52 -9.09 16.85
C PRO A 210 -6.01 -8.84 16.94
N VAL A 211 -5.55 -8.25 18.03
CA VAL A 211 -4.14 -7.87 18.23
C VAL A 211 -3.21 -9.09 18.19
N ASP A 212 -3.71 -10.24 18.67
CA ASP A 212 -3.11 -11.55 18.58
C ASP A 212 -4.08 -12.52 17.90
N GLY A 213 -3.56 -13.47 17.14
CA GLY A 213 -4.26 -14.69 16.75
C GLY A 213 -3.31 -15.89 16.65
N PRO A 214 -3.81 -17.08 16.29
CA PRO A 214 -3.01 -18.31 16.27
C PRO A 214 -1.80 -18.27 15.31
N ALA A 215 -1.84 -17.39 14.31
CA ALA A 215 -0.81 -17.24 13.29
C ALA A 215 -0.58 -15.76 12.87
N TRP A 216 -0.93 -14.79 13.72
CA TRP A 216 -0.64 -13.38 13.44
C TRP A 216 -0.48 -12.51 14.69
N GLN A 217 0.23 -11.41 14.50
CA GLN A 217 0.33 -10.31 15.47
C GLN A 217 0.22 -8.96 14.75
N ALA A 218 -0.70 -8.12 15.22
CA ALA A 218 -0.82 -6.75 14.73
C ALA A 218 0.30 -5.86 15.33
N MET A 219 0.87 -4.99 14.49
CA MET A 219 2.00 -4.12 14.80
C MET A 219 1.57 -2.65 14.94
N ARG A 220 2.44 -1.81 15.52
CA ARG A 220 2.24 -0.34 15.62
C ARG A 220 0.86 0.06 16.16
N LEU A 221 0.40 -0.63 17.19
CA LEU A 221 -0.93 -0.50 17.80
C LEU A 221 -1.26 0.94 18.23
N SER A 222 -0.23 1.72 18.61
CA SER A 222 -0.32 3.15 18.92
C SER A 222 -0.97 4.01 17.81
N ARG A 223 -0.93 3.54 16.55
CA ARG A 223 -1.52 4.23 15.39
C ARG A 223 -3.04 4.07 15.28
N ASN A 224 -3.64 3.10 15.98
CA ASN A 224 -5.05 2.68 15.83
C ASN A 224 -5.43 2.32 14.37
N ARG A 225 -4.61 1.48 13.72
CA ARG A 225 -4.73 1.13 12.28
C ARG A 225 -4.97 -0.36 11.99
N ASN A 226 -5.43 -1.14 12.96
CA ASN A 226 -5.75 -2.56 12.77
C ASN A 226 -7.22 -2.78 12.36
N TRP A 227 -7.84 -1.87 11.59
CA TRP A 227 -9.26 -1.94 11.22
C TRP A 227 -9.47 -2.25 9.74
N GLY A 228 -10.58 -2.91 9.40
CA GLY A 228 -10.89 -3.27 8.02
C GLY A 228 -12.36 -3.59 7.78
N HIS A 229 -12.71 -3.74 6.51
CA HIS A 229 -13.96 -4.39 6.12
C HIS A 229 -13.92 -5.86 6.54
N PRO A 230 -15.02 -6.51 6.99
CA PRO A 230 -14.98 -7.89 7.51
C PRO A 230 -14.30 -8.91 6.61
N LYS A 231 -14.38 -8.75 5.28
CA LYS A 231 -13.66 -9.60 4.31
C LYS A 231 -12.13 -9.46 4.36
N LEU A 232 -11.60 -8.26 4.65
CA LEU A 232 -10.16 -8.06 4.83
C LEU A 232 -9.67 -8.77 6.09
N ILE A 233 -10.47 -8.73 7.17
CA ILE A 233 -10.15 -9.44 8.42
C ILE A 233 -10.06 -10.94 8.14
N ALA A 234 -11.13 -11.55 7.61
CA ALA A 234 -11.19 -12.98 7.30
C ALA A 234 -10.10 -13.44 6.32
N MET A 235 -9.75 -12.63 5.32
CA MET A 235 -8.66 -12.94 4.38
C MET A 235 -7.30 -12.97 5.10
N ILE A 236 -7.01 -11.99 5.98
CA ILE A 236 -5.78 -11.97 6.77
C ILE A 236 -5.70 -13.18 7.70
N GLU A 237 -6.78 -13.48 8.43
CA GLU A 237 -6.85 -14.61 9.37
C GLU A 237 -6.61 -15.96 8.65
N ALA A 238 -7.23 -16.15 7.49
CA ALA A 238 -7.04 -17.34 6.66
C ALA A 238 -5.65 -17.41 6.00
N LEU A 239 -5.12 -16.28 5.51
CA LEU A 239 -3.79 -16.19 4.91
C LEU A 239 -2.70 -16.50 5.95
N SER A 240 -2.85 -16.00 7.18
CA SER A 240 -1.96 -16.30 8.30
C SER A 240 -1.85 -17.79 8.59
N LEU A 241 -2.99 -18.48 8.68
CA LEU A 241 -3.03 -19.93 8.91
C LEU A 241 -2.43 -20.72 7.73
N LYS A 242 -2.71 -20.31 6.48
CA LYS A 242 -2.06 -20.89 5.29
C LYS A 242 -0.56 -20.70 5.29
N VAL A 243 -0.07 -19.48 5.58
CA VAL A 243 1.37 -19.18 5.64
C VAL A 243 2.05 -20.01 6.74
N GLN A 244 1.40 -20.18 7.89
CA GLN A 244 1.91 -21.04 8.95
C GLN A 244 2.04 -22.51 8.49
N LYS A 245 0.98 -23.06 7.87
CA LYS A 245 0.94 -24.46 7.41
C LYS A 245 1.83 -24.76 6.20
N GLU A 246 1.88 -23.87 5.21
CA GLU A 246 2.42 -24.15 3.86
C GLU A 246 3.81 -23.50 3.63
N VAL A 247 4.19 -22.52 4.44
CA VAL A 247 5.50 -21.85 4.39
C VAL A 247 6.38 -22.21 5.60
N GLY A 248 5.78 -22.68 6.70
CA GLY A 248 6.50 -23.03 7.94
C GLY A 248 6.93 -21.82 8.77
N TRP A 249 6.39 -20.62 8.48
CA TRP A 249 6.57 -19.45 9.34
C TRP A 249 5.72 -19.59 10.61
N PRO A 250 6.12 -19.07 11.78
CA PRO A 250 5.24 -19.08 12.95
C PRO A 250 3.93 -18.28 12.73
N GLY A 251 3.94 -17.30 11.82
CA GLY A 251 2.78 -16.49 11.46
C GLY A 251 3.16 -15.20 10.71
N LEU A 252 2.23 -14.27 10.62
CA LEU A 252 2.40 -12.95 9.97
C LEU A 252 2.48 -11.79 10.97
N LEU A 253 3.32 -10.81 10.67
CA LEU A 253 3.28 -9.47 11.30
C LEU A 253 2.47 -8.53 10.40
N VAL A 254 1.35 -8.04 10.91
CA VAL A 254 0.41 -7.17 10.16
C VAL A 254 0.65 -5.71 10.52
N GLY A 255 0.88 -4.88 9.50
CA GLY A 255 1.17 -3.45 9.60
C GLY A 255 -0.08 -2.57 9.58
N ASP A 256 -0.05 -1.47 8.82
CA ASP A 256 -1.20 -0.57 8.73
C ASP A 256 -2.32 -1.21 7.86
N MET A 257 -3.52 -1.26 8.42
CA MET A 257 -4.78 -1.45 7.72
C MET A 257 -5.51 -0.08 7.72
N SER A 258 -6.84 -0.03 7.79
CA SER A 258 -7.57 1.23 7.97
C SER A 258 -7.57 1.75 9.41
N GLN A 259 -7.84 3.05 9.55
CA GLN A 259 -8.30 3.68 10.80
C GLN A 259 -9.76 3.21 11.08
N PRO A 260 -10.35 3.38 12.29
CA PRO A 260 -11.65 2.79 12.62
C PRO A 260 -12.82 3.18 11.72
N ARG A 261 -12.74 4.35 11.07
CA ARG A 261 -13.72 4.87 10.12
C ARG A 261 -13.15 5.00 8.69
N GLY A 262 -11.98 4.41 8.47
CA GLY A 262 -11.22 4.53 7.22
C GLY A 262 -10.68 5.95 7.04
N GLY A 263 -10.88 6.50 5.85
CA GLY A 263 -10.55 7.88 5.50
C GLY A 263 -9.05 8.18 5.40
N PRO A 264 -8.69 9.40 4.96
CA PRO A 264 -7.31 9.83 4.84
C PRO A 264 -6.55 9.71 6.17
N MET A 265 -5.30 9.25 6.12
CA MET A 265 -4.45 9.11 7.30
C MET A 265 -3.69 10.40 7.66
N LEU A 266 -3.38 10.57 8.95
CA LEU A 266 -2.48 11.62 9.44
C LEU A 266 -1.07 11.53 8.81
N THR A 267 -0.60 10.30 8.59
CA THR A 267 0.76 9.92 8.22
C THR A 267 0.75 8.57 7.47
N GLY A 268 1.81 8.24 6.73
CA GLY A 268 1.91 6.95 6.04
C GLY A 268 1.29 6.99 4.64
N HIS A 269 0.46 6.01 4.34
CA HIS A 269 -0.02 5.73 2.98
C HIS A 269 -1.15 6.65 2.51
N SER A 270 -1.30 6.76 1.20
CA SER A 270 -2.38 7.51 0.55
C SER A 270 -3.67 6.69 0.43
N SER A 271 -3.57 5.35 0.36
CA SER A 271 -4.70 4.43 0.37
C SER A 271 -5.09 4.02 1.80
N HIS A 272 -5.60 2.80 2.02
CA HIS A 272 -6.13 2.32 3.30
C HIS A 272 -7.33 3.12 3.83
N GLN A 273 -8.03 3.85 2.96
CA GLN A 273 -9.17 4.68 3.37
C GLN A 273 -10.50 3.90 3.43
N VAL A 274 -10.58 2.70 2.85
CA VAL A 274 -11.86 2.00 2.60
C VAL A 274 -11.95 0.59 3.19
N GLY A 275 -11.01 0.18 4.05
CA GLY A 275 -11.02 -1.13 4.71
C GLY A 275 -10.66 -2.33 3.83
N LEU A 276 -10.03 -2.10 2.68
CA LEU A 276 -9.67 -3.13 1.68
C LEU A 276 -8.16 -3.23 1.43
N ASP A 277 -7.33 -2.56 2.24
CA ASP A 277 -5.88 -2.53 2.14
C ASP A 277 -5.24 -2.96 3.46
N ALA A 278 -4.19 -3.78 3.41
CA ALA A 278 -3.35 -4.12 4.57
C ALA A 278 -1.88 -4.31 4.19
N ASP A 279 -0.98 -3.76 4.99
CA ASP A 279 0.44 -4.08 4.92
C ASP A 279 0.72 -5.38 5.67
N ILE A 280 1.45 -6.29 5.04
CA ILE A 280 1.95 -7.52 5.67
C ILE A 280 3.48 -7.50 5.57
N TRP A 281 4.17 -7.60 6.70
CA TRP A 281 5.63 -7.50 6.73
C TRP A 281 6.25 -8.73 6.06
N PHE A 282 7.38 -8.53 5.39
CA PHE A 282 8.19 -9.66 4.92
C PHE A 282 8.90 -10.37 6.08
N THR A 283 9.15 -9.68 7.19
CA THR A 283 9.64 -10.30 8.44
C THR A 283 8.57 -11.24 9.01
N PRO A 284 8.85 -12.55 9.16
CA PRO A 284 7.90 -13.49 9.76
C PRO A 284 7.59 -13.15 11.22
N MET A 285 6.44 -13.58 11.72
CA MET A 285 6.13 -13.53 13.15
C MET A 285 7.10 -14.44 13.92
N PRO A 286 7.63 -14.02 15.09
CA PRO A 286 8.42 -14.91 15.93
C PRO A 286 7.54 -15.99 16.58
N GLY A 287 8.15 -17.10 17.03
CA GLY A 287 7.48 -18.18 17.76
C GLY A 287 7.02 -17.83 19.19
N ARG A 288 6.78 -16.55 19.47
CA ARG A 288 6.27 -16.03 20.75
C ARG A 288 5.43 -14.78 20.53
N ARG A 289 4.64 -14.39 21.54
CA ARG A 289 4.00 -13.08 21.53
C ARG A 289 5.04 -11.97 21.77
N LEU A 290 4.87 -10.88 21.04
CA LEU A 290 5.54 -9.60 21.21
C LEU A 290 4.74 -8.77 22.20
N SER A 291 5.44 -8.16 23.16
CA SER A 291 4.89 -7.11 24.01
C SER A 291 4.44 -5.90 23.21
N LYS A 292 3.62 -5.03 23.82
CA LYS A 292 3.20 -3.76 23.19
C LYS A 292 4.40 -2.92 22.76
N THR A 293 5.43 -2.80 23.59
CA THR A 293 6.65 -2.03 23.32
C THR A 293 7.42 -2.58 22.12
N GLU A 294 7.56 -3.90 21.99
CA GLU A 294 8.21 -4.52 20.84
C GLU A 294 7.44 -4.27 19.53
N ARG A 295 6.11 -4.24 19.56
CA ARG A 295 5.28 -3.94 18.37
C ARG A 295 5.42 -2.50 17.87
N GLU A 296 5.76 -1.57 18.76
CA GLU A 296 6.09 -0.18 18.40
C GLU A 296 7.53 -0.04 17.92
N ASN A 297 8.48 -0.76 18.52
CA ASN A 297 9.92 -0.52 18.34
C ASN A 297 10.64 -1.49 17.40
N LEU A 298 10.10 -2.68 17.10
CA LEU A 298 10.70 -3.62 16.15
C LEU A 298 10.77 -2.98 14.75
N SER A 299 11.94 -3.01 14.12
CA SER A 299 12.14 -2.53 12.74
C SER A 299 11.90 -3.65 11.74
N ALA A 300 11.17 -3.38 10.65
CA ALA A 300 10.97 -4.35 9.58
C ALA A 300 12.26 -4.57 8.76
N LYS A 301 12.66 -5.83 8.51
CA LYS A 301 13.87 -6.14 7.70
C LYS A 301 13.64 -5.75 6.23
N SER A 302 14.60 -5.05 5.63
CA SER A 302 14.62 -4.81 4.18
C SER A 302 14.98 -6.10 3.43
N MET A 303 14.31 -6.34 2.30
CA MET A 303 14.49 -7.47 1.40
C MET A 303 15.37 -7.13 0.18
N ILE A 304 15.90 -5.91 0.10
CA ILE A 304 16.61 -5.39 -1.08
C ILE A 304 18.03 -4.96 -0.77
N ASP A 305 18.92 -5.26 -1.72
CA ASP A 305 20.27 -4.73 -1.81
C ASP A 305 20.33 -3.83 -3.06
N GLY A 306 20.37 -2.52 -2.83
CA GLY A 306 20.24 -1.51 -3.90
C GLY A 306 18.86 -1.46 -4.58
N PRO A 307 18.73 -0.68 -5.67
CA PRO A 307 17.44 -0.40 -6.31
C PRO A 307 16.93 -1.54 -7.21
N THR A 308 17.78 -2.50 -7.62
CA THR A 308 17.47 -3.47 -8.68
C THR A 308 17.58 -4.94 -8.26
N LYS A 309 18.07 -5.24 -7.04
CA LYS A 309 18.29 -6.61 -6.55
C LYS A 309 17.64 -6.84 -5.17
N VAL A 310 17.36 -8.10 -4.87
CA VAL A 310 17.03 -8.54 -3.51
C VAL A 310 18.31 -8.83 -2.72
N ASP A 311 18.26 -8.68 -1.40
CA ASP A 311 19.28 -9.24 -0.51
C ASP A 311 19.00 -10.75 -0.37
N PRO A 312 19.89 -11.65 -0.85
CA PRO A 312 19.66 -13.09 -0.79
C PRO A 312 19.77 -13.68 0.63
N THR A 313 20.25 -12.90 1.61
CA THR A 313 20.24 -13.24 3.04
C THR A 313 18.96 -12.77 3.75
N ALA A 314 18.09 -12.02 3.05
CA ALA A 314 16.79 -11.58 3.53
C ALA A 314 15.65 -12.25 2.79
N PHE A 315 15.65 -12.15 1.46
CA PHE A 315 14.58 -12.64 0.61
C PHE A 315 14.83 -14.09 0.21
N THR A 316 13.82 -14.94 0.40
CA THR A 316 13.90 -16.39 0.23
C THR A 316 12.61 -16.94 -0.37
N ASP A 317 12.64 -18.19 -0.85
CA ASP A 317 11.46 -18.92 -1.37
C ASP A 317 10.24 -18.88 -0.44
N GLY A 318 10.44 -18.79 0.87
CA GLY A 318 9.35 -18.63 1.82
C GLY A 318 8.54 -17.34 1.59
N HIS A 319 9.21 -16.25 1.25
CA HIS A 319 8.59 -14.96 0.93
C HIS A 319 7.87 -15.02 -0.43
N VAL A 320 8.41 -15.75 -1.40
CA VAL A 320 7.75 -16.02 -2.70
C VAL A 320 6.47 -16.83 -2.48
N LYS A 321 6.54 -17.90 -1.69
CA LYS A 321 5.37 -18.72 -1.31
C LYS A 321 4.32 -17.91 -0.55
N ALA A 322 4.70 -17.10 0.44
CA ALA A 322 3.76 -16.29 1.22
C ALA A 322 2.98 -15.28 0.34
N VAL A 323 3.65 -14.61 -0.59
CA VAL A 323 2.99 -13.68 -1.53
C VAL A 323 2.17 -14.42 -2.59
N LYS A 324 2.60 -15.60 -3.03
CA LYS A 324 1.80 -16.46 -3.91
C LYS A 324 0.52 -16.96 -3.23
N LEU A 325 0.59 -17.33 -1.95
CA LEU A 325 -0.58 -17.69 -1.15
C LEU A 325 -1.54 -16.50 -1.00
N ALA A 326 -1.04 -15.30 -0.74
CA ALA A 326 -1.87 -14.08 -0.73
C ALA A 326 -2.52 -13.82 -2.10
N ALA A 327 -1.80 -14.02 -3.20
CA ALA A 327 -2.34 -13.86 -4.55
C ALA A 327 -3.42 -14.91 -4.92
N SER A 328 -3.40 -16.08 -4.27
CA SER A 328 -4.38 -17.16 -4.51
C SER A 328 -5.81 -16.81 -4.08
N PHE A 329 -6.00 -15.85 -3.17
CA PHE A 329 -7.33 -15.43 -2.71
C PHE A 329 -8.10 -14.71 -3.84
N PRO A 330 -9.32 -15.15 -4.21
CA PRO A 330 -10.08 -14.57 -5.31
C PRO A 330 -10.47 -13.10 -5.06
N GLU A 331 -10.62 -12.68 -3.81
CA GLU A 331 -10.88 -11.29 -3.42
C GLU A 331 -9.68 -10.36 -3.58
N VAL A 332 -8.45 -10.87 -3.63
CA VAL A 332 -7.23 -10.05 -3.79
C VAL A 332 -7.09 -9.62 -5.25
N GLU A 333 -7.22 -8.32 -5.53
CA GLU A 333 -6.99 -7.73 -6.85
C GLU A 333 -5.49 -7.47 -7.08
N ARG A 334 -4.76 -7.01 -6.05
CA ARG A 334 -3.37 -6.56 -6.18
C ARG A 334 -2.55 -6.85 -4.93
N ILE A 335 -1.26 -7.09 -5.15
CA ILE A 335 -0.23 -7.06 -4.11
C ILE A 335 0.90 -6.14 -4.56
N LEU A 336 1.20 -5.07 -3.82
CA LEU A 336 2.28 -4.14 -4.19
C LEU A 336 3.59 -4.54 -3.50
N VAL A 337 4.68 -4.62 -4.27
CA VAL A 337 6.04 -4.98 -3.82
C VAL A 337 7.09 -4.11 -4.51
N HIS A 338 8.29 -4.01 -3.95
CA HIS A 338 9.41 -3.33 -4.62
C HIS A 338 9.74 -4.00 -5.99
N PRO A 339 10.13 -3.27 -7.05
CA PRO A 339 10.42 -3.86 -8.36
C PRO A 339 11.51 -4.94 -8.33
N ALA A 340 12.51 -4.81 -7.46
CA ALA A 340 13.52 -5.86 -7.26
C ALA A 340 12.93 -7.18 -6.69
N ILE A 341 11.94 -7.09 -5.80
CA ILE A 341 11.23 -8.24 -5.22
C ILE A 341 10.31 -8.87 -6.27
N LYS A 342 9.62 -8.03 -7.07
CA LYS A 342 8.85 -8.49 -8.22
C LYS A 342 9.74 -9.27 -9.20
N LYS A 343 10.95 -8.79 -9.50
CA LYS A 343 11.93 -9.50 -10.34
C LYS A 343 12.32 -10.86 -9.75
N ALA A 344 12.70 -10.92 -8.47
CA ALA A 344 13.03 -12.19 -7.82
C ALA A 344 11.85 -13.20 -7.84
N MET A 345 10.61 -12.73 -7.68
CA MET A 345 9.40 -13.56 -7.83
C MET A 345 9.19 -14.04 -9.28
N CYS A 346 9.45 -13.18 -10.27
CA CYS A 346 9.42 -13.55 -11.70
C CYS A 346 10.43 -14.65 -12.06
N GLU A 347 11.62 -14.61 -11.45
CA GLU A 347 12.68 -15.62 -11.61
C GLU A 347 12.32 -16.93 -10.89
N ALA A 348 11.77 -16.85 -9.67
CA ALA A 348 11.44 -18.03 -8.86
C ALA A 348 10.11 -18.75 -9.23
N ALA A 349 9.18 -18.12 -9.96
CA ALA A 349 7.84 -18.66 -10.17
C ALA A 349 7.76 -19.95 -11.03
N GLY A 350 8.79 -20.23 -11.84
CA GLY A 350 8.78 -21.38 -12.76
C GLY A 350 7.61 -21.30 -13.77
N LYS A 351 6.88 -22.42 -13.94
CA LYS A 351 5.77 -22.56 -14.89
C LYS A 351 4.43 -21.98 -14.39
N ASP A 352 4.17 -21.98 -13.09
CA ASP A 352 2.95 -21.41 -12.52
C ASP A 352 3.15 -19.92 -12.22
N ARG A 353 2.74 -19.10 -13.20
CA ARG A 353 2.99 -17.66 -13.26
C ARG A 353 1.73 -16.80 -13.14
N ALA A 354 0.52 -17.37 -13.24
CA ALA A 354 -0.72 -16.60 -13.36
C ALA A 354 -0.96 -15.64 -12.18
N TRP A 355 -0.54 -16.03 -10.98
CA TRP A 355 -0.60 -15.24 -9.75
C TRP A 355 0.25 -13.95 -9.80
N LEU A 356 1.29 -13.88 -10.64
CA LEU A 356 2.16 -12.72 -10.77
C LEU A 356 1.45 -11.51 -11.37
N SER A 357 0.39 -11.69 -12.16
CA SER A 357 -0.45 -10.61 -12.70
C SER A 357 -0.91 -9.63 -11.61
N LYS A 358 -1.35 -10.17 -10.46
CA LYS A 358 -1.76 -9.43 -9.25
C LYS A 358 -0.59 -8.75 -8.54
N VAL A 359 0.64 -9.28 -8.65
CA VAL A 359 1.82 -8.73 -7.97
C VAL A 359 2.37 -7.55 -8.78
N ARG A 360 2.18 -6.33 -8.28
CA ARG A 360 2.49 -5.08 -8.98
C ARG A 360 3.76 -4.42 -8.40
N PRO A 361 4.74 -4.05 -9.22
CA PRO A 361 5.87 -3.23 -8.78
C PRO A 361 5.43 -1.83 -8.31
N TYR A 362 5.97 -1.35 -7.18
CA TYR A 362 5.73 0.00 -6.65
C TYR A 362 6.90 0.52 -5.78
N PHE A 363 7.03 1.84 -5.63
CA PHE A 363 8.06 2.45 -4.76
C PHE A 363 7.87 2.09 -3.27
N GLY A 364 8.95 1.98 -2.50
CA GLY A 364 8.85 1.50 -1.12
C GLY A 364 8.67 -0.03 -1.11
N HIS A 365 7.74 -0.56 -0.31
CA HIS A 365 7.32 -1.97 -0.33
C HIS A 365 8.48 -2.99 -0.36
N HIS A 366 9.56 -2.67 0.34
CA HIS A 366 10.79 -3.49 0.40
C HIS A 366 11.00 -4.16 1.77
N TYR A 367 10.10 -3.95 2.72
CA TYR A 367 10.04 -4.62 4.02
C TYR A 367 8.62 -5.12 4.38
N HIS A 368 7.65 -4.81 3.52
CA HIS A 368 6.26 -5.28 3.55
C HIS A 368 5.75 -5.46 2.12
N PHE A 369 4.72 -6.27 1.95
CA PHE A 369 3.86 -6.27 0.78
C PHE A 369 2.48 -5.70 1.14
N HIS A 370 1.97 -4.82 0.30
CA HIS A 370 0.62 -4.23 0.45
C HIS A 370 -0.37 -5.16 -0.23
N VAL A 371 -1.32 -5.75 0.49
CA VAL A 371 -2.43 -6.51 -0.10
C VAL A 371 -3.64 -5.60 -0.30
N ARG A 372 -4.25 -5.64 -1.49
CA ARG A 372 -5.50 -4.95 -1.83
C ARG A 372 -6.58 -5.92 -2.26
N LEU A 373 -7.73 -5.87 -1.58
CA LEU A 373 -8.95 -6.55 -1.99
C LEU A 373 -9.74 -5.71 -3.01
N GLY A 374 -10.50 -6.38 -3.87
CA GLY A 374 -11.51 -5.73 -4.70
C GLY A 374 -12.76 -5.31 -3.91
N CYS A 375 -13.59 -4.46 -4.52
CA CYS A 375 -14.82 -3.96 -3.90
C CYS A 375 -15.79 -5.10 -3.52
N PRO A 376 -16.19 -5.23 -2.24
CA PRO A 376 -17.14 -6.27 -1.82
C PRO A 376 -18.51 -6.11 -2.46
N LYS A 377 -19.10 -7.22 -2.92
CA LYS A 377 -20.55 -7.32 -3.17
C LYS A 377 -21.32 -6.73 -1.97
N GLY A 378 -22.25 -5.81 -2.23
CA GLY A 378 -23.02 -5.08 -1.20
C GLY A 378 -22.41 -3.76 -0.72
N SER A 379 -21.13 -3.45 -0.99
CA SER A 379 -20.55 -2.14 -0.71
C SER A 379 -20.91 -1.12 -1.81
N SER A 380 -22.17 -0.67 -1.82
CA SER A 380 -22.62 0.44 -2.65
C SER A 380 -21.79 1.71 -2.35
N GLY A 381 -21.34 2.39 -3.41
CA GLY A 381 -20.41 3.52 -3.34
C GLY A 381 -18.92 3.14 -3.44
N CYS A 382 -18.54 1.86 -3.30
CA CYS A 382 -17.17 1.41 -3.53
C CYS A 382 -16.78 1.53 -5.01
N ARG A 383 -15.57 2.03 -5.30
CA ARG A 383 -15.02 2.16 -6.66
C ARG A 383 -13.75 1.31 -6.82
N SER A 384 -13.85 0.25 -7.61
CA SER A 384 -12.70 -0.59 -8.00
C SER A 384 -11.65 0.21 -8.78
N GLN A 385 -10.44 -0.35 -8.87
CA GLN A 385 -9.49 0.02 -9.92
C GLN A 385 -9.85 -0.74 -11.20
N ASN A 386 -9.30 -0.32 -12.35
CA ASN A 386 -9.20 -1.21 -13.51
C ASN A 386 -8.51 -2.52 -13.07
N PRO A 387 -8.86 -3.70 -13.62
CA PRO A 387 -8.15 -4.94 -13.30
C PRO A 387 -6.67 -4.84 -13.72
N PRO A 388 -5.75 -5.61 -13.11
CA PRO A 388 -4.45 -5.91 -13.74
C PRO A 388 -4.66 -6.60 -15.10
N GLY A 389 -3.69 -6.48 -16.00
CA GLY A 389 -3.66 -7.31 -17.21
C GLY A 389 -3.38 -8.78 -16.87
N HIS A 390 -3.64 -9.69 -17.82
CA HIS A 390 -3.37 -11.11 -17.66
C HIS A 390 -1.88 -11.49 -17.75
N GLU A 391 -1.04 -10.59 -18.27
CA GLU A 391 0.41 -10.74 -18.31
C GLU A 391 1.01 -10.83 -16.90
N ASP A 392 2.11 -11.57 -16.75
CA ASP A 392 2.80 -11.69 -15.46
C ASP A 392 3.51 -10.40 -15.04
N GLY A 393 3.72 -9.44 -15.94
CA GLY A 393 4.37 -8.15 -15.67
C GLY A 393 5.88 -8.26 -15.41
N CYS A 394 6.55 -9.29 -15.94
CA CYS A 394 7.95 -9.57 -15.65
C CYS A 394 8.96 -8.94 -16.63
N ASP A 395 8.53 -8.50 -17.82
CA ASP A 395 9.42 -7.90 -18.82
C ASP A 395 9.30 -6.37 -18.84
N LYS A 396 8.61 -5.81 -19.85
CA LYS A 396 8.51 -4.38 -20.18
C LYS A 396 8.10 -3.49 -19.00
N GLU A 397 7.29 -4.00 -18.07
CA GLU A 397 6.92 -3.28 -16.85
C GLU A 397 8.11 -3.14 -15.89
N LEU A 398 8.82 -4.22 -15.57
CA LEU A 398 10.01 -4.15 -14.72
C LEU A 398 11.09 -3.28 -15.34
N ASP A 399 11.26 -3.37 -16.65
CA ASP A 399 12.15 -2.53 -17.45
C ASP A 399 11.85 -1.02 -17.27
N TYR A 400 10.57 -0.63 -17.34
CA TYR A 400 10.11 0.73 -17.04
C TYR A 400 10.42 1.14 -15.59
N TRP A 401 10.17 0.25 -14.62
CA TRP A 401 10.42 0.52 -13.21
C TRP A 401 11.91 0.67 -12.88
N PHE A 402 12.79 -0.17 -13.44
CA PHE A 402 14.23 -0.06 -13.22
C PHE A 402 14.85 1.17 -13.91
N LYS A 403 14.36 1.55 -15.09
CA LYS A 403 14.70 2.85 -15.72
C LYS A 403 14.31 4.01 -14.79
N ARG A 404 13.10 3.97 -14.21
CA ARG A 404 12.59 5.01 -13.31
C ARG A 404 13.27 5.05 -11.93
N LEU A 405 13.85 3.94 -11.46
CA LEU A 405 14.60 3.84 -10.21
C LEU A 405 16.07 4.24 -10.35
N THR A 406 16.73 3.90 -11.46
CA THR A 406 18.16 4.19 -11.68
C THR A 406 18.40 5.53 -12.38
N ARG A 407 17.43 6.02 -13.14
CA ARG A 407 17.46 7.31 -13.85
C ARG A 407 16.21 8.12 -13.50
N PRO A 408 16.11 8.68 -12.27
CA PRO A 408 15.05 9.63 -11.95
C PRO A 408 15.09 10.80 -12.94
N PRO A 409 13.94 11.35 -13.37
CA PRO A 409 13.93 12.52 -14.24
C PRO A 409 14.63 13.69 -13.55
N PRO A 410 15.41 14.51 -14.27
CA PRO A 410 16.11 15.64 -13.66
C PRO A 410 15.12 16.58 -12.98
N PRO A 411 15.53 17.28 -11.91
CA PRO A 411 14.69 18.30 -11.30
C PRO A 411 14.29 19.31 -12.37
N LYS A 412 13.00 19.67 -12.42
CA LYS A 412 12.54 20.71 -13.36
C LYS A 412 13.33 21.99 -13.05
N PRO A 413 13.89 22.68 -14.06
CA PRO A 413 14.60 23.93 -13.82
C PRO A 413 13.69 24.90 -13.05
N PRO A 414 14.24 25.73 -12.15
CA PRO A 414 13.46 26.64 -11.33
C PRO A 414 12.82 27.72 -12.21
N VAL A 415 11.64 27.41 -12.74
CA VAL A 415 10.80 28.37 -13.46
C VAL A 415 10.52 29.52 -12.50
N ALA A 416 10.80 30.76 -12.89
CA ALA A 416 10.55 31.99 -12.12
C ALA A 416 9.04 32.31 -11.96
N ALA A 417 8.18 31.30 -11.96
CA ALA A 417 6.78 31.40 -11.58
C ALA A 417 6.69 31.60 -10.07
N LYS A 418 5.87 32.58 -9.64
CA LYS A 418 5.52 32.83 -8.24
C LYS A 418 5.20 31.49 -7.53
N PRO A 419 5.69 31.25 -6.30
CA PRO A 419 5.55 29.95 -5.63
C PRO A 419 4.07 29.57 -5.57
N LYS A 420 3.72 28.49 -6.27
CA LYS A 420 2.32 28.06 -6.40
C LYS A 420 1.77 27.77 -5.00
N LYS A 421 0.71 28.48 -4.60
CA LYS A 421 0.03 28.27 -3.31
C LYS A 421 -0.16 26.75 -3.11
N PRO A 422 0.22 26.18 -1.95
CA PRO A 422 0.06 24.75 -1.70
C PRO A 422 -1.38 24.32 -1.99
N LYS A 423 -1.57 23.16 -2.63
CA LYS A 423 -2.92 22.60 -2.79
C LYS A 423 -3.55 22.46 -1.40
N PRO A 424 -4.81 22.90 -1.20
CA PRO A 424 -5.49 22.73 0.08
C PRO A 424 -5.53 21.24 0.45
N PRO A 425 -5.52 20.91 1.75
CA PRO A 425 -5.68 19.53 2.19
C PRO A 425 -7.08 19.03 1.81
N LEU A 426 -7.20 17.73 1.55
CA LEU A 426 -8.49 17.09 1.26
C LEU A 426 -9.46 17.34 2.43
N SER A 427 -10.56 18.04 2.15
CA SER A 427 -11.63 18.33 3.12
C SER A 427 -12.63 17.17 3.21
N LEU A 428 -13.57 17.24 4.15
CA LEU A 428 -14.68 16.29 4.19
C LEU A 428 -15.64 16.46 2.99
N ALA A 429 -15.74 17.66 2.42
CA ALA A 429 -16.56 17.94 1.24
C ALA A 429 -15.95 17.41 -0.07
N ASP A 430 -14.64 17.13 -0.10
CA ASP A 430 -14.00 16.48 -1.25
C ASP A 430 -14.34 14.98 -1.35
N LEU A 431 -14.68 14.33 -0.23
CA LEU A 431 -14.93 12.89 -0.12
C LEU A 431 -16.34 12.50 -0.61
N PRO A 432 -16.64 11.20 -0.83
CA PRO A 432 -18.02 10.76 -1.06
C PRO A 432 -18.96 11.27 0.06
N GLY A 433 -20.18 11.69 -0.30
CA GLY A 433 -21.09 12.36 0.64
C GLY A 433 -21.45 11.52 1.86
N GLU A 434 -21.51 10.19 1.69
CA GLU A 434 -21.77 9.22 2.76
C GLU A 434 -20.66 9.22 3.83
N CYS A 435 -19.46 9.70 3.50
CA CYS A 435 -18.35 9.80 4.45
C CYS A 435 -18.55 10.85 5.54
N ARG A 436 -19.45 11.83 5.32
CA ARG A 436 -19.93 12.72 6.39
C ARG A 436 -20.70 11.93 7.45
N ALA A 437 -21.73 11.18 7.02
CA ALA A 437 -22.51 10.33 7.91
C ALA A 437 -21.66 9.26 8.63
N VAL A 438 -20.61 8.73 7.98
CA VAL A 438 -19.64 7.83 8.63
C VAL A 438 -18.87 8.52 9.77
N ILE A 439 -18.51 9.79 9.65
CA ILE A 439 -17.84 10.55 10.73
C ILE A 439 -18.83 10.92 11.86
N GLU A 440 -20.04 11.33 11.53
CA GLU A 440 -21.06 11.79 12.50
C GLU A 440 -21.73 10.64 13.27
N ALA A 441 -21.72 9.42 12.72
CA ALA A 441 -22.40 8.26 13.30
C ALA A 441 -21.96 7.94 14.75
N GLY A 442 -22.94 7.61 15.60
CA GLY A 442 -22.73 7.35 17.02
C GLY A 442 -22.73 8.60 17.91
N GLY A 443 -23.31 9.71 17.45
CA GLY A 443 -23.52 10.91 18.27
C GLY A 443 -22.34 11.87 18.34
N ALA A 444 -21.33 11.71 17.49
CA ALA A 444 -20.14 12.56 17.43
C ALA A 444 -20.45 13.92 16.76
N LYS A 445 -21.30 14.73 17.39
CA LYS A 445 -21.50 16.14 17.03
C LYS A 445 -20.29 16.96 17.50
N SER A 446 -19.27 17.06 16.66
CA SER A 446 -18.08 17.87 16.93
C SER A 446 -18.45 19.33 17.18
N THR A 447 -18.23 19.81 18.41
CA THR A 447 -18.20 21.25 18.70
C THR A 447 -16.89 21.85 18.19
N GLU A 448 -16.84 23.15 17.83
CA GLU A 448 -15.58 23.76 17.35
C GLU A 448 -14.42 23.62 18.36
N ILE A 449 -14.73 23.63 19.66
CA ILE A 449 -13.75 23.45 20.74
C ILE A 449 -13.23 22.01 20.78
N GLU A 450 -14.14 21.03 20.73
CA GLU A 450 -13.74 19.62 20.67
C GLU A 450 -12.96 19.32 19.39
N GLU A 451 -13.36 19.88 18.24
CA GLU A 451 -12.65 19.72 16.97
C GLU A 451 -11.25 20.36 17.00
N ALA A 452 -11.07 21.52 17.63
CA ALA A 452 -9.76 22.12 17.85
C ALA A 452 -8.85 21.26 18.77
N GLU A 453 -9.42 20.69 19.84
CA GLU A 453 -8.76 19.71 20.70
C GLU A 453 -8.36 18.45 19.92
N LEU A 454 -9.26 17.97 19.07
CA LEU A 454 -9.11 16.80 18.20
C LEU A 454 -7.96 16.99 17.20
N ILE A 455 -7.88 18.17 16.59
CA ILE A 455 -6.81 18.59 15.68
C ILE A 455 -5.47 18.66 16.41
N ARG A 456 -5.41 19.34 17.57
CA ARG A 456 -4.19 19.49 18.39
C ARG A 456 -3.65 18.12 18.83
N SER A 457 -4.52 17.29 19.40
CA SER A 457 -4.21 15.93 19.85
C SER A 457 -3.73 15.02 18.70
N SER A 458 -4.30 15.19 17.50
CA SER A 458 -3.89 14.42 16.31
C SER A 458 -2.59 14.93 15.68
N ALA A 459 -2.30 16.23 15.77
CA ALA A 459 -1.02 16.80 15.36
C ALA A 459 0.12 16.29 16.27
N GLU A 460 -0.05 16.27 17.59
CA GLU A 460 0.94 15.70 18.51
C GLU A 460 1.13 14.20 18.31
N ARG A 461 0.04 13.43 18.13
CA ARG A 461 0.14 12.02 17.71
C ARG A 461 0.98 11.88 16.44
N ALA A 462 0.73 12.71 15.42
CA ALA A 462 1.45 12.64 14.15
C ALA A 462 2.96 12.95 14.25
N LYS A 463 3.39 13.75 15.23
CA LYS A 463 4.83 13.96 15.54
C LYS A 463 5.47 12.70 16.13
N LYS A 464 4.75 11.97 16.99
CA LYS A 464 5.23 10.80 17.73
C LYS A 464 5.20 9.48 16.94
N ILE A 465 4.63 9.46 15.73
CA ILE A 465 4.61 8.26 14.88
C ILE A 465 6.00 7.98 14.31
N ILE A 466 6.64 6.95 14.86
CA ILE A 466 7.78 6.23 14.30
C ILE A 466 7.31 5.51 13.01
N ASP A 467 8.14 5.52 11.97
CA ASP A 467 7.85 4.83 10.71
C ASP A 467 7.87 3.28 10.85
N ILE A 468 7.37 2.56 9.85
CA ILE A 468 7.47 1.09 9.80
C ILE A 468 8.95 0.65 9.73
N SER A 469 9.83 1.47 9.12
CA SER A 469 11.29 1.30 9.16
C SER A 469 11.96 1.56 10.53
N GLY A 470 11.18 1.89 11.57
CA GLY A 470 11.68 2.14 12.93
C GLY A 470 12.28 3.54 13.16
N ARG A 471 12.24 4.44 12.17
CA ARG A 471 12.86 5.77 12.25
C ARG A 471 11.87 6.89 12.64
N PRO A 472 12.29 7.90 13.41
CA PRO A 472 11.53 9.12 13.62
C PRO A 472 11.23 9.85 12.30
N ARG A 473 10.00 10.34 12.13
CA ARG A 473 9.61 11.04 10.90
C ARG A 473 10.39 12.34 10.66
N SER A 474 10.87 13.01 11.71
CA SER A 474 11.73 14.20 11.64
C SER A 474 12.97 13.97 10.78
N GLU A 475 13.72 12.90 11.06
CA GLU A 475 14.94 12.53 10.34
C GLU A 475 14.67 12.19 8.86
N VAL A 476 13.60 11.44 8.60
CA VAL A 476 13.19 11.03 7.25
C VAL A 476 12.75 12.24 6.42
N MET A 477 12.08 13.21 7.03
CA MET A 477 11.69 14.47 6.39
C MET A 477 12.89 15.40 6.17
N ALA A 478 13.88 15.41 7.07
CA ALA A 478 15.12 16.16 6.90
C ALA A 478 15.95 15.64 5.72
N ARG A 479 16.15 14.31 5.62
CA ARG A 479 16.86 13.69 4.48
C ARG A 479 16.18 13.95 3.13
N LYS A 480 14.85 14.10 3.09
CA LYS A 480 14.08 14.51 1.90
C LYS A 480 14.07 16.03 1.61
N ARG A 481 14.90 16.80 2.32
CA ARG A 481 15.22 18.21 2.02
C ARG A 481 16.72 18.43 1.77
N SER A 482 17.56 17.43 2.05
CA SER A 482 18.99 17.39 1.73
C SER A 482 19.30 16.45 0.55
N GLN A 483 18.28 16.17 -0.27
CA GLN A 483 18.25 15.38 -1.50
C GLN A 483 17.23 16.02 -2.43
#